data_AF-A0A7J4URG0-F1
#
_entry.id   AF-A0A7J4URG0-F1
#
_cell.length_a   1.000
_cell.length_b   1.000
_cell.length_c   1.000
_cell.angle_alpha   90.00
_cell.angle_beta   90.00
_cell.angle_gamma   90.00
#
_symmetry.space_group_name_H-M   'P 1'
#
loop_
_entity.id
_entity.type
_entity.pdbx_description
1 polymer ?
#
loop_
_entity_poly.entity_id
_entity_poly.type
_entity_poly.pdbx_seq_one_letter_code
_entity_poly.pdbx_strand_id
1 'polypeptide(L)'
;DIRAKIDTADWLLRAAERLAISLDLQSTSTIRNLQRRVKYGVKEELLELVAVQGVGRIRARQLFNHGIHTRSDLRTEDKQLILTALSGRKLTTEQILQNAGRTDSSLEDISITRQFSSIKNKKTSNQKNEDQANLGDFK
;
A
#
# COMPACT_ATOMS: atom_id res chain seq x y z
N ASP A 1 -12.16 6.02 -16.79
CA ASP A 1 -13.21 5.93 -15.76
C ASP A 1 -12.67 6.09 -14.33
N ILE A 2 -11.78 5.22 -13.83
CA ILE A 2 -11.31 5.25 -12.42
C ILE A 2 -10.75 6.61 -11.96
N ARG A 3 -9.89 7.27 -12.75
CA ARG A 3 -9.34 8.59 -12.38
C ARG A 3 -10.45 9.64 -12.23
N ALA A 4 -11.35 9.71 -13.21
CA ALA A 4 -12.50 10.61 -13.14
C ALA A 4 -13.36 10.35 -11.90
N LYS A 5 -13.60 9.09 -11.52
CA LYS A 5 -14.31 8.77 -10.27
C LYS A 5 -13.56 9.24 -9.02
N ILE A 6 -12.24 9.10 -8.99
CA ILE A 6 -11.39 9.59 -7.89
C ILE A 6 -11.46 11.12 -7.81
N ASP A 7 -11.39 11.82 -8.94
CA ASP A 7 -11.45 13.29 -9.00
C ASP A 7 -12.82 13.79 -8.51
N THR A 8 -13.92 13.17 -8.95
CA THR A 8 -15.26 13.48 -8.46
C THR A 8 -15.38 13.22 -6.96
N ALA A 9 -14.84 12.10 -6.46
CA ALA A 9 -14.87 11.79 -5.02
C ALA A 9 -14.04 12.79 -4.19
N ASP A 10 -12.86 13.21 -4.67
CA ASP A 10 -12.05 14.23 -4.01
C ASP A 10 -12.81 15.56 -3.94
N TRP A 11 -13.44 15.98 -5.04
CA TRP A 11 -14.27 17.19 -5.08
C TRP A 11 -15.43 17.14 -4.08
N LEU A 12 -16.19 16.04 -4.05
CA LEU A 12 -17.29 15.85 -3.10
C LEU A 12 -16.81 15.86 -1.65
N LEU A 13 -15.69 15.21 -1.35
CA LEU A 13 -15.14 15.16 0.00
C LEU A 13 -14.60 16.52 0.47
N ARG A 14 -14.06 17.34 -0.43
CA ARG A 14 -13.68 18.72 -0.11
C ARG A 14 -14.91 19.59 0.18
N ALA A 15 -15.98 19.44 -0.60
CA ALA A 15 -17.24 20.13 -0.34
C ALA A 15 -17.85 19.72 1.00
N ALA A 16 -17.86 18.42 1.30
CA ALA A 16 -18.32 17.88 2.57
C ALA A 16 -17.51 18.39 3.77
N GLU A 17 -16.17 18.48 3.64
CA GLU A 17 -15.32 19.07 4.68
C GLU A 17 -15.67 20.54 4.93
N ARG A 18 -15.89 21.32 3.85
CA ARG A 18 -16.25 22.74 3.99
C ARG A 18 -17.59 22.91 4.69
N LEU A 19 -18.57 22.08 4.38
CA LEU A 19 -19.87 22.06 5.06
C LEU A 19 -19.72 21.66 6.54
N ALA A 20 -18.95 20.61 6.84
CA ALA A 20 -18.70 20.17 8.21
C ALA A 20 -18.07 21.28 9.06
N ILE A 21 -17.12 22.04 8.52
CA ILE A 21 -16.54 23.21 9.19
C ILE A 21 -17.60 24.30 9.42
N SER A 22 -18.43 24.61 8.42
CA SER A 22 -19.45 25.67 8.55
C SER A 22 -20.55 25.34 9.55
N LEU A 23 -20.80 24.04 9.78
CA LEU A 23 -21.80 23.52 10.70
C LEU A 23 -21.20 23.09 12.06
N ASP A 24 -19.92 23.38 12.31
CA ASP A 24 -19.16 23.00 13.51
C ASP A 24 -19.24 21.50 13.87
N LEU A 25 -19.22 20.64 12.84
CA LEU A 25 -19.29 19.20 13.02
C LEU A 25 -17.91 18.62 13.37
N GLN A 26 -17.91 17.64 14.29
CA GLN A 26 -16.70 16.94 14.73
C GLN A 26 -16.15 15.93 13.68
N SER A 27 -16.81 15.80 12.52
CA SER A 27 -16.46 14.83 11.46
C SER A 27 -15.36 15.29 10.51
N THR A 28 -14.82 16.51 10.68
CA THR A 28 -13.79 17.08 9.79
C THR A 28 -12.53 16.20 9.70
N SER A 29 -12.09 15.61 10.81
CA SER A 29 -10.94 14.70 10.87
C SER A 29 -11.19 13.41 10.08
N THR A 30 -12.38 12.81 10.22
CA THR A 30 -12.80 11.62 9.48
C THR A 30 -12.85 11.89 7.98
N ILE A 31 -13.38 13.06 7.57
CA ILE A 31 -13.43 13.45 6.15
C ILE A 31 -12.02 13.63 5.59
N ARG A 32 -11.12 14.30 6.29
CA ARG A 32 -9.70 14.44 5.88
C ARG A 32 -9.00 13.10 5.74
N ASN A 33 -9.25 12.17 6.66
CA ASN A 33 -8.72 10.82 6.59
C ASN A 33 -9.24 10.11 5.32
N LEU A 34 -10.54 10.20 5.05
CA LEU A 34 -11.16 9.63 3.86
C LEU A 34 -10.62 10.23 2.55
N GLN A 35 -10.41 11.55 2.50
CA GLN A 35 -9.77 12.22 1.36
C GLN A 35 -8.40 11.61 1.06
N ARG A 36 -7.55 11.43 2.08
CA ARG A 36 -6.24 10.78 1.90
C ARG A 36 -6.38 9.35 1.39
N ARG A 37 -7.31 8.57 1.93
CA ARG A 37 -7.57 7.18 1.50
C ARG A 37 -7.99 7.10 0.04
N VAL A 38 -8.86 8.01 -0.40
CA VAL A 38 -9.29 8.11 -1.81
C VAL A 38 -8.11 8.50 -2.71
N LYS A 39 -7.36 9.54 -2.34
CA LYS A 39 -6.20 10.02 -3.11
C LYS A 39 -5.16 8.94 -3.36
N TYR A 40 -4.82 8.16 -2.34
CA TYR A 40 -3.81 7.10 -2.45
C TYR A 40 -4.40 5.73 -2.84
N GLY A 41 -5.73 5.59 -2.81
CA GLY A 41 -6.43 4.33 -3.07
C GLY A 41 -6.10 3.24 -2.04
N VAL A 42 -5.99 3.60 -0.77
CA VAL A 42 -5.57 2.70 0.32
C VAL A 42 -6.57 2.66 1.47
N LYS A 43 -6.46 1.60 2.29
CA LYS A 43 -7.12 1.53 3.59
C LYS A 43 -6.42 2.43 4.60
N GLU A 44 -7.11 2.72 5.69
CA GLU A 44 -6.63 3.59 6.76
C GLU A 44 -5.30 3.12 7.37
N GLU A 45 -5.16 1.81 7.55
CA GLU A 45 -3.95 1.14 8.07
C GLU A 45 -2.65 1.48 7.30
N LEU A 46 -2.74 1.96 6.06
CA LEU A 46 -1.59 2.26 5.21
C LEU A 46 -1.26 3.75 5.12
N LEU A 47 -2.08 4.63 5.73
CA LEU A 47 -1.95 6.08 5.57
C LEU A 47 -0.60 6.62 6.03
N GLU A 48 -0.04 6.07 7.10
CA GLU A 48 1.28 6.49 7.59
C GLU A 48 2.40 6.15 6.62
N LEU A 49 2.32 4.99 5.97
CA LEU A 49 3.33 4.54 5.01
C LEU A 49 3.24 5.35 3.71
N VAL A 50 2.05 5.52 3.13
CA VAL A 50 1.88 6.26 1.86
C VAL A 50 2.15 7.77 1.98
N ALA A 51 2.20 8.30 3.20
CA ALA A 51 2.66 9.66 3.44
C ALA A 51 4.17 9.85 3.18
N VAL A 52 4.95 8.76 3.19
CA VAL A 52 6.37 8.79 2.85
C VAL A 52 6.55 8.82 1.33
N GLN A 53 7.26 9.84 0.82
CA GLN A 53 7.53 9.96 -0.60
C GLN A 53 8.27 8.71 -1.13
N GLY A 54 7.83 8.19 -2.27
CA GLY A 54 8.33 6.94 -2.84
C GLY A 54 7.55 5.70 -2.41
N VAL A 55 6.66 5.80 -1.42
CA VAL A 55 5.78 4.71 -0.99
C VAL A 55 4.38 4.89 -1.61
N GLY A 56 4.06 4.07 -2.60
CA GLY A 56 2.70 3.96 -3.16
C GLY A 56 1.90 2.81 -2.53
N ARG A 57 0.66 2.61 -2.97
CA ARG A 57 -0.25 1.54 -2.49
C ARG A 57 0.39 0.15 -2.42
N ILE A 58 1.12 -0.24 -3.46
CA ILE A 58 1.72 -1.59 -3.54
C ILE A 58 2.82 -1.74 -2.49
N ARG A 59 3.74 -0.78 -2.43
CA ARG A 59 4.86 -0.80 -1.47
C ARG A 59 4.37 -0.67 -0.03
N ALA A 60 3.38 0.19 0.22
CA ALA A 60 2.75 0.29 1.54
C ALA A 60 2.17 -1.06 1.99
N ARG A 61 1.46 -1.77 1.10
CA ARG A 61 0.94 -3.10 1.41
C ARG A 61 2.06 -4.13 1.64
N GLN A 62 3.13 -4.08 0.87
CA GLN A 62 4.29 -4.97 1.06
C GLN A 62 4.96 -4.73 2.42
N LEU A 63 5.24 -3.47 2.77
CA LEU A 63 5.80 -3.07 4.05
C LEU A 63 4.90 -3.52 5.22
N PHE A 64 3.60 -3.23 5.12
CA PHE A 64 2.63 -3.59 6.15
C PHE A 64 2.57 -5.10 6.40
N ASN A 65 2.60 -5.91 5.33
CA ASN A 65 2.62 -7.36 5.46
C ASN A 65 3.90 -7.92 6.10
N HIS A 66 4.98 -7.13 6.17
CA HIS A 66 6.22 -7.47 6.86
C HIS A 66 6.31 -6.84 8.27
N GLY A 67 5.21 -6.30 8.80
CA GLY A 67 5.15 -5.72 10.15
C GLY A 67 5.61 -4.26 10.24
N ILE A 68 5.90 -3.60 9.10
CA ILE A 68 6.30 -2.19 9.05
C ILE A 68 5.04 -1.37 8.81
N HIS A 69 4.53 -0.69 9.82
CA HIS A 69 3.22 0.00 9.77
C HIS A 69 3.34 1.52 9.75
N THR A 70 4.42 2.07 10.31
CA THR A 70 4.56 3.50 10.54
C THR A 70 5.76 4.10 9.82
N ARG A 71 5.78 5.43 9.72
CA ARG A 71 6.98 6.17 9.31
C ARG A 71 8.13 5.97 10.30
N SER A 72 7.83 5.75 11.58
CA SER A 72 8.85 5.52 12.60
C SER A 72 9.57 4.20 12.37
N ASP A 73 8.82 3.15 12.03
CA ASP A 73 9.36 1.82 11.75
C ASP A 73 10.39 1.88 10.62
N LEU A 74 10.13 2.68 9.57
CA LEU A 74 11.11 2.89 8.49
C LEU A 74 12.42 3.54 8.98
N ARG A 75 12.41 4.29 10.09
CA ARG A 75 13.61 4.89 10.68
C ARG A 75 14.36 3.95 11.63
N THR A 76 13.65 3.04 12.30
CA THR A 76 14.21 2.25 13.41
C THR A 76 14.44 0.79 13.07
N GLU A 77 13.58 0.19 12.25
CA GLU A 77 13.64 -1.24 11.91
C GLU A 77 14.90 -1.61 11.13
N ASP A 78 15.20 -2.91 11.08
CA ASP A 78 16.34 -3.43 10.35
C ASP A 78 16.22 -3.13 8.84
N LYS A 79 17.29 -2.57 8.28
CA LYS A 79 17.42 -2.28 6.85
C LYS A 79 17.25 -3.54 6.01
N GLN A 80 17.70 -4.70 6.49
CA GLN A 80 17.54 -5.96 5.75
C GLN A 80 16.06 -6.36 5.64
N LEU A 81 15.29 -6.17 6.72
CA LEU A 81 13.86 -6.44 6.75
C LEU A 81 13.11 -5.50 5.79
N ILE A 82 13.42 -4.20 5.80
CA ILE A 82 12.82 -3.22 4.89
C ILE A 82 13.19 -3.52 3.43
N LEU A 83 14.46 -3.87 3.17
CA LEU A 83 14.94 -4.25 1.84
C LEU A 83 14.22 -5.50 1.33
N THR A 84 14.01 -6.49 2.19
CA THR A 84 13.27 -7.72 1.87
C THR A 84 11.82 -7.40 1.54
N ALA A 85 11.16 -6.58 2.36
CA ALA A 85 9.78 -6.14 2.12
C ALA A 85 9.63 -5.42 0.77
N LEU A 86 10.64 -4.64 0.36
CA LEU A 86 10.68 -3.92 -0.92
C LEU A 86 11.30 -4.73 -2.07
N SER A 87 11.29 -6.07 -1.96
CA SER A 87 11.73 -6.99 -3.01
C SER A 87 13.21 -6.84 -3.41
N GLY A 88 14.08 -6.41 -2.50
CA GLY A 88 15.52 -6.29 -2.72
C GLY A 88 15.96 -5.06 -3.54
N ARG A 89 15.07 -4.08 -3.76
CA ARG A 89 15.40 -2.88 -4.55
C ARG A 89 16.20 -1.86 -3.72
N LYS A 90 17.54 -1.95 -3.77
CA LYS A 90 18.45 -1.09 -2.98
C LYS A 90 18.16 0.41 -3.13
N LEU A 91 18.29 0.97 -4.34
CA LEU A 91 18.11 2.40 -4.58
C LEU A 91 16.73 2.92 -4.13
N THR A 92 15.67 2.17 -4.40
CA THR A 92 14.31 2.55 -3.97
C THR A 92 14.18 2.52 -2.45
N THR A 93 14.82 1.54 -1.80
CA THR A 93 14.80 1.41 -0.35
C THR A 93 15.58 2.55 0.29
N GLU A 94 16.79 2.87 -0.19
CA GLU A 94 17.60 4.01 0.26
C GLU A 94 16.81 5.32 0.17
N GLN A 95 16.15 5.57 -0.97
CA GLN A 95 15.35 6.76 -1.18
C GLN A 95 14.15 6.82 -0.21
N ILE A 96 13.48 5.69 0.05
CA ILE A 96 12.37 5.62 1.01
C ILE A 96 12.87 5.85 2.45
N LEU A 97 13.99 5.25 2.83
CA LEU A 97 14.61 5.45 4.15
C LEU A 97 15.00 6.91 4.37
N GLN A 98 15.63 7.53 3.36
CA GLN A 98 15.95 8.96 3.37
C GLN A 98 14.69 9.81 3.52
N ASN A 99 13.64 9.54 2.72
CA ASN A 99 12.38 10.26 2.79
C ASN A 99 11.62 10.04 4.11
N ALA A 100 11.87 8.92 4.80
CA ALA A 100 11.38 8.65 6.15
C ALA A 100 12.15 9.44 7.23
N GLY A 101 13.29 10.06 6.88
CA GLY A 101 14.14 10.83 7.78
C GLY A 101 15.22 9.99 8.46
N ARG A 102 15.64 8.89 7.84
CA ARG A 102 16.71 8.03 8.34
C ARG A 102 18.07 8.56 7.89
N THR A 103 18.98 8.79 8.84
CA THR A 103 20.31 9.39 8.59
C THR A 103 21.29 8.38 8.00
N ASP A 104 21.16 7.10 8.34
CA ASP A 104 21.99 6.01 7.86
C ASP A 104 21.33 5.27 6.69
N SER A 105 20.88 5.96 5.64
CA SER A 105 20.06 5.36 4.59
C SER A 105 20.78 4.39 3.64
N SER A 106 22.12 4.40 3.57
CA SER A 106 22.92 3.58 2.63
C SER A 106 22.76 2.07 2.86
N LEU A 107 22.67 1.30 1.77
CA LEU A 107 22.55 -0.17 1.74
C LEU A 107 23.71 -0.85 0.99
N GLU A 108 24.84 -0.16 0.82
CA GLU A 108 26.03 -0.69 0.12
C GLU A 108 26.52 -2.00 0.77
N ASP A 109 26.62 -2.00 2.11
CA ASP A 109 27.16 -3.13 2.89
C ASP A 109 26.23 -4.34 3.02
N ILE A 110 24.97 -4.22 2.58
CA ILE A 110 23.97 -5.27 2.77
C ILE A 110 23.97 -6.24 1.59
N SER A 111 24.33 -7.50 1.86
CA SER A 111 24.17 -8.62 0.92
C SER A 111 22.70 -9.02 0.81
N ILE A 112 22.15 -9.05 -0.40
CA ILE A 112 20.77 -9.52 -0.63
C ILE A 112 20.76 -11.05 -0.45
N THR A 113 20.32 -11.51 0.72
CA THR A 113 20.07 -12.94 0.95
C THR A 113 18.85 -13.34 0.11
N ARG A 114 19.10 -13.98 -1.05
CA ARG A 114 18.03 -14.50 -1.91
C ARG A 114 17.24 -15.58 -1.17
N GLN A 115 16.11 -15.20 -0.60
CA GLN A 115 14.96 -16.09 -0.44
C GLN A 115 13.76 -15.48 -1.16
N PHE A 116 13.88 -15.33 -2.49
CA PHE A 116 12.71 -15.10 -3.33
C PHE A 116 12.03 -16.44 -3.62
N SER A 117 11.37 -17.02 -2.61
CA SER A 117 10.36 -18.03 -2.87
C SER A 117 9.08 -17.28 -3.24
N SER A 118 8.70 -17.40 -4.51
CA SER A 118 7.41 -16.97 -5.04
C SER A 118 6.30 -17.39 -4.08
N ILE A 119 5.64 -16.43 -3.43
CA ILE A 119 4.36 -16.66 -2.78
C ILE A 119 3.36 -16.93 -3.92
N LYS A 120 3.31 -18.20 -4.35
CA LYS A 120 2.18 -18.74 -5.09
C LYS A 120 0.99 -18.63 -4.15
N ASN A 121 0.00 -17.82 -4.55
CA ASN A 121 -1.34 -17.86 -3.98
C ASN A 121 -1.78 -19.32 -3.88
N LYS A 122 -1.89 -19.82 -2.64
CA LYS A 122 -2.42 -21.13 -2.32
C LYS A 122 -3.90 -21.11 -2.70
N LYS A 123 -4.22 -21.54 -3.93
CA LYS A 123 -5.57 -21.99 -4.28
C LYS A 123 -5.91 -23.11 -3.30
N THR A 124 -6.93 -22.88 -2.48
CA THR A 124 -7.60 -23.94 -1.73
C THR A 124 -8.27 -24.88 -2.74
N SER A 125 -7.65 -26.03 -2.97
CA SER A 125 -8.21 -27.14 -3.74
C SER A 125 -8.95 -28.10 -2.81
N ASN A 126 -10.24 -28.30 -3.05
CA ASN A 126 -10.95 -29.59 -3.08
C ASN A 126 -12.43 -29.27 -3.35
N GLN A 127 -13.14 -29.89 -4.29
CA GLN A 127 -13.12 -31.32 -4.65
C GLN A 127 -13.19 -31.57 -6.16
N LYS A 128 -12.71 -32.76 -6.53
CA LYS A 128 -12.81 -33.43 -7.83
C LYS A 128 -14.26 -33.72 -8.22
N ASN A 129 -14.53 -33.70 -9.52
CA ASN A 129 -15.17 -34.76 -10.34
C ASN A 129 -15.08 -34.24 -11.79
N GLU A 130 -14.18 -34.75 -12.63
CA GLU A 130 -14.52 -35.81 -13.59
C GLU A 130 -15.95 -35.67 -14.10
N ASP A 131 -16.11 -34.92 -15.19
CA ASP A 131 -17.11 -35.16 -16.23
C ASP A 131 -16.64 -34.47 -17.51
N GLN A 132 -16.05 -35.28 -18.40
CA GLN A 132 -15.95 -34.97 -19.80
C GLN A 132 -17.37 -34.95 -20.39
N ALA A 133 -17.86 -33.82 -20.90
CA ALA A 133 -18.84 -33.80 -21.98
C ALA A 133 -19.08 -32.39 -22.55
N ASN A 134 -19.01 -32.32 -23.89
CA ASN A 134 -19.67 -31.38 -24.79
C ASN A 134 -19.29 -29.88 -24.78
N LEU A 135 -18.29 -29.55 -25.62
CA LEU A 135 -18.41 -28.37 -26.50
C LEU A 135 -19.41 -28.70 -27.60
N GLY A 136 -20.69 -28.41 -27.34
CA GLY A 136 -21.75 -28.40 -28.32
C GLY A 136 -22.32 -26.98 -28.46
N ASP A 137 -22.17 -26.43 -29.65
CA ASP A 137 -23.11 -25.55 -30.35
C ASP A 137 -23.65 -24.31 -29.61
N PHE A 138 -23.08 -23.14 -29.91
CA PHE A 138 -23.76 -21.86 -29.75
C PHE A 138 -23.94 -21.24 -31.14
N LYS A 139 -25.19 -21.23 -31.59
CA LYS A 139 -25.70 -20.51 -32.74
C LYS A 139 -26.17 -19.12 -32.34
#